data_AF-A0A7C4KZ88-F1
#
_entry.id   AF-A0A7C4KZ88-F1
#
_cell.length_a   1.000
_cell.length_b   1.000
_cell.length_c   1.000
_cell.angle_alpha   90.00
_cell.angle_beta   90.00
_cell.angle_gamma   90.00
#
_symmetry.space_group_name_H-M   'P 1'
#
loop_
_entity.id
_entity.type
_entity.pdbx_description
1 polymer ?
#
loop_
_entity_poly.entity_id
_entity_poly.type
_entity_poly.pdbx_seq_one_letter_code
_entity_poly.pdbx_strand_id
1 'polypeptide(L)'
;MNETLSIRWFLRDDTPCLPPPWPLRMERLVWEEPGGAALAVLSAQLDSAAAADAAAWAADALRRPLVVDSPEGEACWNGFVARAEIHLGRAGAVFDLAQLANRVAAVYTPPVNEPPFTARPTRTDWAEDPLSLNRFGRKERLLQLGPEDPSRALSARAAYLQRHALPQGEPFLLARRAAPSLRLICRGWFSTLDWSYLWIEQGREGFLEPAQTPQTLGRLATSDALLAQSFQTDYGPFYLLEAGLNLKRNATPADGVVVEVCADQNGTPGAVLAGSSLPADALPGGRGWARFRFAEPPLLQAGLTYWLRFSRSGALNSSHYYVLYREGNNPYPAGRMMNWNGSAWADGSGGLNDLNFYILAGQSRRTRLLELTAPQSGGQFLKGVHLPADLPGVTAYPSDGLRPCGAELLDLLGSPDAAGRPLSVQVNAERELIVQALPAEDEARWLLQPDGRLTTPAGRPARLGERLAGEWARLSTGGGVRPLLLRRVVWTPQDGLRAVPAGNRRAG
;
A
#
# COMPACT_ATOMS: atom_id res chain seq x y z
N MET A 1 -5.69 39.17 -18.43
CA MET A 1 -4.55 39.55 -17.59
C MET A 1 -3.65 38.33 -17.53
N ASN A 2 -2.36 38.45 -17.85
CA ASN A 2 -1.43 37.32 -17.71
C ASN A 2 -1.26 37.03 -16.22
N GLU A 3 -1.73 35.88 -15.75
CA GLU A 3 -1.48 35.38 -14.41
C GLU A 3 0.03 35.10 -14.28
N THR A 4 0.75 35.98 -13.59
CA THR A 4 2.19 35.79 -13.38
C THR A 4 2.40 34.84 -12.22
N LEU A 5 2.75 33.58 -12.53
CA LEU A 5 3.16 32.58 -11.53
C LEU A 5 4.59 32.83 -11.09
N SER A 6 4.88 32.57 -9.81
CA SER A 6 6.24 32.57 -9.29
C SER A 6 6.65 31.15 -8.84
N ILE A 7 7.95 30.86 -8.89
CA ILE A 7 8.48 29.53 -8.57
C ILE A 7 9.56 29.68 -7.51
N ARG A 8 9.35 29.04 -6.36
CA ARG A 8 10.35 28.88 -5.31
C ARG A 8 11.10 27.58 -5.51
N TRP A 9 12.43 27.67 -5.50
CA TRP A 9 13.34 26.54 -5.69
C TRP A 9 14.00 26.17 -4.39
N PHE A 10 14.30 24.88 -4.24
CA PHE A 10 15.00 24.36 -3.09
C PHE A 10 16.09 23.38 -3.51
N LEU A 11 17.12 23.29 -2.69
CA LEU A 11 18.04 22.17 -2.68
C LEU A 11 17.32 20.91 -2.18
N ARG A 12 17.95 19.74 -2.37
CA ARG A 12 17.36 18.45 -2.01
C ARG A 12 17.18 18.25 -0.50
N ASP A 13 17.87 19.03 0.31
CA ASP A 13 17.73 19.11 1.77
C ASP A 13 16.65 20.11 2.22
N ASP A 14 15.83 20.61 1.27
CA ASP A 14 14.80 21.62 1.47
C ASP A 14 15.28 23.04 1.79
N THR A 15 16.59 23.30 1.68
CA THR A 15 17.12 24.66 1.79
C THR A 15 16.65 25.50 0.59
N PRO A 16 16.00 26.67 0.79
CA PRO A 16 15.66 27.57 -0.33
C PRO A 16 16.90 27.96 -1.13
N CYS A 17 16.76 27.99 -2.46
CA CYS A 17 17.85 28.39 -3.36
C CYS A 17 17.37 29.33 -4.46
N LEU A 18 18.34 29.98 -5.12
CA LEU A 18 18.06 30.79 -6.29
C LEU A 18 17.52 29.92 -7.45
N PRO A 19 16.68 30.48 -8.33
CA PRO A 19 16.28 29.81 -9.55
C PRO A 19 17.50 29.52 -10.44
N PRO A 20 17.42 28.54 -11.35
CA PRO A 20 18.47 28.34 -12.34
C PRO A 20 18.64 29.62 -13.20
N PRO A 21 19.84 29.84 -13.77
CA PRO A 21 20.18 31.09 -14.47
C PRO A 21 19.38 31.30 -15.77
N TRP A 22 18.70 30.26 -16.28
CA TRP A 22 17.86 30.36 -17.47
C TRP A 22 16.40 30.61 -17.09
N PRO A 23 15.69 31.51 -17.80
CA PRO A 23 14.33 31.89 -17.46
C PRO A 23 13.34 30.76 -17.80
N LEU A 24 13.06 29.91 -16.82
CA LEU A 24 12.05 28.85 -16.92
C LEU A 24 10.64 29.45 -16.94
N ARG A 25 9.87 29.08 -17.97
CA ARG A 25 8.47 29.43 -18.13
C ARG A 25 7.59 28.25 -17.81
N MET A 26 6.51 28.47 -17.06
CA MET A 26 5.51 27.45 -16.81
C MET A 26 4.68 27.21 -18.08
N GLU A 27 4.65 25.99 -18.57
CA GLU A 27 3.84 25.58 -19.72
C GLU A 27 2.53 24.95 -19.29
N ARG A 28 2.54 24.21 -18.17
CA ARG A 28 1.40 23.41 -17.74
C ARG A 28 1.47 23.07 -16.26
N LEU A 29 0.34 23.17 -15.57
CA LEU A 29 0.12 22.60 -14.25
C LEU A 29 -1.06 21.63 -14.30
N VAL A 30 -0.99 20.55 -13.51
CA VAL A 30 -2.03 19.53 -13.40
C VAL A 30 -2.21 19.14 -11.95
N TRP A 31 -3.47 19.09 -11.54
CA TRP A 31 -3.93 18.50 -10.28
C TRP A 31 -4.81 17.30 -10.58
N GLU A 32 -4.65 16.24 -9.78
CA GLU A 32 -5.43 15.01 -9.87
C GLU A 32 -5.92 14.56 -8.51
N GLU A 33 -7.09 13.91 -8.50
CA GLU A 33 -7.60 13.17 -7.36
C GLU A 33 -7.58 11.67 -7.70
N PRO A 34 -6.81 10.84 -6.99
CA PRO A 34 -6.01 11.13 -5.80
C PRO A 34 -4.65 11.80 -6.10
N GLY A 35 -4.11 12.50 -5.09
CA GLY A 35 -2.71 12.94 -5.01
C GLY A 35 -2.50 14.46 -4.92
N GLY A 36 -3.44 15.26 -5.41
CA GLY A 36 -3.30 16.72 -5.47
C GLY A 36 -2.42 17.13 -6.65
N ALA A 37 -1.29 17.80 -6.39
CA ALA A 37 -0.33 18.17 -7.43
C ALA A 37 0.18 16.93 -8.19
N ALA A 38 0.00 16.88 -9.51
CA ALA A 38 0.27 15.69 -10.31
C ALA A 38 1.40 15.87 -11.34
N LEU A 39 1.39 16.98 -12.06
CA LEU A 39 2.38 17.30 -13.09
C LEU A 39 2.58 18.81 -13.19
N ALA A 40 3.83 19.25 -13.32
CA ALA A 40 4.16 20.57 -13.84
C ALA A 40 5.17 20.43 -14.98
N VAL A 41 5.05 21.27 -16.00
CA VAL A 41 5.96 21.31 -17.15
C VAL A 41 6.52 22.71 -17.25
N LEU A 42 7.85 22.82 -17.25
CA LEU A 42 8.57 24.07 -17.42
C LEU A 42 9.51 23.99 -18.62
N SER A 43 9.71 25.10 -19.32
CA SER A 43 10.70 25.19 -20.39
C SER A 43 11.50 26.48 -20.38
N ALA A 44 12.75 26.41 -20.82
CA ALA A 44 13.61 27.55 -21.08
C ALA A 44 14.21 27.43 -22.47
N GLN A 45 14.21 28.53 -23.22
CA GLN A 45 15.04 28.67 -24.41
C GLN A 45 16.46 29.01 -23.95
N LEU A 46 17.45 28.36 -24.56
CA LEU A 46 18.86 28.52 -24.22
C LEU A 46 19.57 29.18 -25.40
N ASP A 47 20.50 30.08 -25.10
CA ASP A 47 21.51 30.45 -26.08
C ASP A 47 22.62 29.38 -26.14
N SER A 48 23.55 29.54 -27.08
CA SER A 48 24.62 28.56 -27.28
C SER A 48 25.59 28.45 -26.11
N ALA A 49 25.77 29.52 -25.31
CA ALA A 49 26.68 29.52 -24.18
C ALA A 49 26.06 28.80 -22.96
N ALA A 50 24.78 29.09 -22.71
CA ALA A 50 23.95 28.48 -21.66
C ALA A 50 23.73 26.97 -21.83
N ALA A 51 23.82 26.46 -23.06
CA ALA A 51 23.41 25.10 -23.38
C ALA A 51 24.28 24.02 -22.68
N ALA A 52 25.59 24.26 -22.55
CA ALA A 52 26.50 23.34 -21.88
C ALA A 52 26.26 23.31 -20.36
N ASP A 53 26.09 24.48 -19.74
CA ASP A 53 25.80 24.60 -18.32
C ASP A 53 24.44 23.98 -17.98
N ALA A 54 23.43 24.15 -18.85
CA ALA A 54 22.12 23.52 -18.70
C ALA A 54 22.20 21.99 -18.77
N ALA A 55 23.02 21.46 -19.67
CA ALA A 55 23.26 20.02 -19.77
C ALA A 55 23.90 19.46 -18.48
N ALA A 56 24.90 20.14 -17.93
CA ALA A 56 25.53 19.74 -16.67
C ALA A 56 24.56 19.84 -15.47
N TRP A 57 23.73 20.88 -15.44
CA TRP A 57 22.76 21.10 -14.37
C TRP A 57 21.57 20.13 -14.44
N ALA A 58 21.13 19.69 -15.61
CA ALA A 58 19.93 18.86 -15.79
C ALA A 58 19.93 17.59 -14.94
N ALA A 59 21.06 16.89 -14.84
CA ALA A 59 21.20 15.73 -13.97
C ALA A 59 21.11 16.10 -12.48
N ASP A 60 21.71 17.24 -12.10
CA ASP A 60 21.65 17.75 -10.72
C ASP A 60 20.31 18.41 -10.37
N ALA A 61 19.45 18.70 -11.34
CA ALA A 61 18.12 19.21 -11.09
C ALA A 61 17.19 18.14 -10.50
N LEU A 62 17.41 16.87 -10.81
CA LEU A 62 16.53 15.78 -10.41
C LEU A 62 16.35 15.72 -8.88
N ARG A 63 15.10 15.53 -8.44
CA ARG A 63 14.64 15.53 -7.04
C ARG A 63 14.72 16.89 -6.34
N ARG A 64 15.18 17.96 -6.99
CA ARG A 64 15.08 19.31 -6.41
C ARG A 64 13.60 19.67 -6.22
N PRO A 65 13.19 20.07 -5.00
CA PRO A 65 11.86 20.57 -4.75
C PRO A 65 11.59 21.89 -5.47
N LEU A 66 10.33 22.10 -5.81
CA LEU A 66 9.81 23.40 -6.17
C LEU A 66 8.39 23.60 -5.64
N VAL A 67 8.04 24.85 -5.40
CA VAL A 67 6.68 25.30 -5.12
C VAL A 67 6.33 26.40 -6.13
N VAL A 68 5.14 26.31 -6.71
CA VAL A 68 4.58 27.33 -7.58
C VAL A 68 3.56 28.10 -6.78
N ASP A 69 3.73 29.41 -6.73
CA ASP A 69 2.79 30.31 -6.07
C ASP A 69 1.94 31.02 -7.13
N SER A 70 0.65 31.12 -6.83
CA SER A 70 -0.33 31.89 -7.58
C SER A 70 0.01 33.39 -7.63
N PRO A 71 -0.61 34.18 -8.53
CA PRO A 71 -0.44 35.62 -8.55
C PRO A 71 -0.79 36.31 -7.21
N GLU A 72 -1.66 35.68 -6.41
CA GLU A 72 -2.06 36.13 -5.08
C GLU A 72 -1.03 35.77 -3.98
N GLY A 73 0.03 35.02 -4.30
CA GLY A 73 1.08 34.61 -3.36
C GLY A 73 0.79 33.31 -2.60
N GLU A 74 -0.32 32.63 -2.90
CA GLU A 74 -0.66 31.34 -2.30
C GLU A 74 0.00 30.18 -3.08
N ALA A 75 0.55 29.20 -2.37
CA ALA A 75 1.13 27.99 -2.98
C ALA A 75 0.04 27.16 -3.68
N CYS A 76 0.08 27.10 -5.00
CA CYS A 76 -0.92 26.41 -5.80
C CYS A 76 -0.46 25.03 -6.29
N TRP A 77 0.84 24.80 -6.42
CA TRP A 77 1.39 23.52 -6.85
C TRP A 77 2.71 23.23 -6.14
N ASN A 78 2.94 21.98 -5.75
CA ASN A 78 4.17 21.58 -5.06
C ASN A 78 4.65 20.22 -5.57
N GLY A 79 5.97 20.03 -5.63
CA GLY A 79 6.54 18.79 -6.11
C GLY A 79 8.06 18.86 -6.26
N PHE A 80 8.58 18.02 -7.13
CA PHE A 80 10.00 17.91 -7.43
C PHE A 80 10.25 17.72 -8.92
N VAL A 81 11.45 18.06 -9.38
CA VAL A 81 11.91 17.76 -10.75
C VAL A 81 12.09 16.25 -10.89
N ALA A 82 11.24 15.60 -11.67
CA ALA A 82 11.29 14.16 -11.90
C ALA A 82 12.12 13.80 -13.13
N ARG A 83 12.11 14.67 -14.14
CA ARG A 83 12.80 14.49 -15.40
C ARG A 83 13.27 15.81 -15.99
N ALA A 84 14.43 15.80 -16.59
CA ALA A 84 15.03 16.93 -17.30
C ALA A 84 15.43 16.51 -18.71
N GLU A 85 15.00 17.29 -19.71
CA GLU A 85 15.25 17.06 -21.13
C GLU A 85 16.03 18.26 -21.69
N ILE A 86 17.17 17.98 -22.29
CA ILE A 86 18.02 18.98 -22.94
C ILE A 86 17.99 18.73 -24.43
N HIS A 87 17.60 19.74 -25.21
CA HIS A 87 17.62 19.71 -26.67
C HIS A 87 18.78 20.57 -27.17
N LEU A 88 19.61 20.01 -28.06
CA LEU A 88 20.79 20.64 -28.65
C LEU A 88 20.81 20.39 -30.16
N GLY A 89 20.12 21.22 -30.92
CA GLY A 89 20.07 21.08 -32.37
C GLY A 89 19.32 19.82 -32.80
N ARG A 90 20.03 18.79 -33.28
CA ARG A 90 19.45 17.51 -33.72
C ARG A 90 19.56 16.39 -32.69
N ALA A 91 20.28 16.62 -31.59
CA ALA A 91 20.46 15.66 -30.52
C ALA A 91 19.94 16.22 -29.20
N GLY A 92 19.79 15.37 -28.21
CA GLY A 92 19.44 15.76 -26.86
C GLY A 92 19.79 14.68 -25.86
N ALA A 93 19.60 14.99 -24.59
CA ALA A 93 19.75 14.04 -23.49
C ALA A 93 18.55 14.14 -22.56
N VAL A 94 18.11 13.01 -22.02
CA VAL A 94 17.08 12.95 -20.98
C VAL A 94 17.65 12.31 -19.72
N PHE A 95 17.35 12.92 -18.57
CA PHE A 95 17.61 12.37 -17.26
C PHE A 95 16.27 12.15 -16.57
N ASP A 96 15.99 10.93 -16.11
CA ASP A 96 14.68 10.56 -15.57
C ASP A 96 14.80 9.73 -14.28
N LEU A 97 14.15 10.18 -13.21
CA LEU A 97 14.06 9.43 -11.95
C LEU A 97 13.22 8.17 -12.07
N ALA A 98 12.44 7.96 -13.14
CA ALA A 98 11.73 6.71 -13.38
C ALA A 98 12.69 5.50 -13.54
N GLN A 99 13.88 5.73 -14.07
CA GLN A 99 14.90 4.70 -14.30
C GLN A 99 15.80 4.45 -13.09
N LEU A 100 15.81 5.37 -12.13
CA LEU A 100 16.58 5.25 -10.89
C LEU A 100 16.06 4.09 -10.04
N ALA A 101 16.97 3.25 -9.57
CA ALA A 101 16.75 2.29 -8.49
C ALA A 101 18.05 2.14 -7.69
N ASN A 102 18.09 2.74 -6.51
CA ASN A 102 19.27 2.75 -5.65
C ASN A 102 19.20 1.76 -4.49
N ARG A 103 18.09 1.01 -4.40
CA ARG A 103 17.92 -0.11 -3.49
C ARG A 103 17.17 -1.22 -4.23
N VAL A 104 17.79 -2.39 -4.39
CA VAL A 104 17.27 -3.46 -5.27
C VAL A 104 17.27 -4.79 -4.53
N ALA A 105 16.17 -5.53 -4.64
CA ALA A 105 16.07 -6.93 -4.23
C ALA A 105 15.42 -7.74 -5.35
N ALA A 106 15.64 -9.06 -5.35
CA ALA A 106 15.03 -9.97 -6.31
C ALA A 106 14.08 -10.92 -5.61
N VAL A 107 12.93 -11.16 -6.22
CA VAL A 107 11.94 -12.17 -5.85
C VAL A 107 12.06 -13.31 -6.86
N TYR A 108 12.31 -14.51 -6.38
CA TYR A 108 12.57 -15.68 -7.21
C TYR A 108 11.97 -16.93 -6.55
N THR A 109 11.83 -18.00 -7.32
CA THR A 109 11.31 -19.27 -6.80
C THR A 109 12.46 -20.30 -6.85
N PRO A 110 13.07 -20.67 -5.72
CA PRO A 110 14.19 -21.60 -5.72
C PRO A 110 13.74 -22.99 -6.17
N PRO A 111 14.58 -23.74 -6.90
CA PRO A 111 14.29 -25.15 -7.18
C PRO A 111 14.27 -25.92 -5.86
N VAL A 112 13.19 -26.68 -5.63
CA VAL A 112 13.07 -27.55 -4.47
C VAL A 112 13.37 -28.97 -4.91
N ASN A 113 14.46 -29.53 -4.38
CA ASN A 113 14.92 -30.89 -4.70
C ASN A 113 14.46 -31.94 -3.67
N GLU A 114 13.66 -31.52 -2.68
CA GLU A 114 13.15 -32.39 -1.60
C GLU A 114 11.62 -32.25 -1.42
N PRO A 115 10.89 -33.32 -1.07
CA PRO A 115 9.46 -33.23 -0.75
C PRO A 115 9.20 -32.18 0.35
N PRO A 116 8.16 -31.33 0.24
CA PRO A 116 6.98 -31.48 -0.62
C PRO A 116 7.13 -30.94 -2.07
N PHE A 117 8.34 -30.64 -2.57
CA PHE A 117 8.59 -30.08 -3.90
C PHE A 117 7.85 -28.75 -4.18
N THR A 118 7.27 -28.14 -3.15
CA THR A 118 6.52 -26.89 -3.27
C THR A 118 7.47 -25.72 -3.10
N ALA A 119 7.89 -25.14 -4.22
CA ALA A 119 8.74 -23.96 -4.20
C ALA A 119 7.94 -22.74 -3.74
N ARG A 120 8.47 -22.02 -2.75
CA ARG A 120 7.88 -20.77 -2.25
C ARG A 120 8.65 -19.58 -2.83
N PRO A 121 7.96 -18.54 -3.32
CA PRO A 121 8.61 -17.29 -3.68
C PRO A 121 9.46 -16.80 -2.51
N THR A 122 10.72 -16.52 -2.77
CA THR A 122 11.72 -16.08 -1.81
C THR A 122 12.29 -14.75 -2.29
N ARG A 123 12.60 -13.86 -1.35
CA ARG A 123 13.21 -12.56 -1.64
C ARG A 123 14.66 -12.57 -1.18
N THR A 124 15.57 -12.03 -1.98
CA THR A 124 16.94 -11.74 -1.53
C THR A 124 16.94 -10.60 -0.52
N ASP A 125 18.02 -10.44 0.23
CA ASP A 125 18.28 -9.17 0.91
C ASP A 125 18.36 -8.00 -0.07
N TRP A 126 18.24 -6.78 0.44
CA TRP A 126 18.44 -5.57 -0.34
C TRP A 126 19.93 -5.35 -0.61
N ALA A 127 20.27 -4.94 -1.83
CA ALA A 127 21.53 -4.28 -2.16
C ALA A 127 21.26 -2.80 -2.42
N GLU A 128 22.18 -1.93 -2.01
CA GLU A 128 21.95 -0.48 -2.02
C GLU A 128 23.21 0.33 -2.36
N ASP A 129 23.00 1.53 -2.91
CA ASP A 129 24.05 2.54 -3.17
C ASP A 129 23.89 3.73 -2.21
N PRO A 130 24.68 3.80 -1.12
CA PRO A 130 24.47 4.79 -0.06
C PRO A 130 24.56 6.25 -0.54
N LEU A 131 25.45 6.54 -1.50
CA LEU A 131 25.63 7.90 -2.03
C LEU A 131 24.38 8.35 -2.80
N SER A 132 23.81 7.46 -3.61
CA SER A 132 22.58 7.69 -4.33
C SER A 132 21.36 7.79 -3.40
N LEU A 133 21.28 6.94 -2.37
CA LEU A 133 20.23 7.06 -1.35
C LEU A 133 20.29 8.44 -0.68
N ASN A 134 21.47 8.87 -0.24
CA ASN A 134 21.64 10.18 0.40
C ASN A 134 21.28 11.34 -0.55
N ARG A 135 21.59 11.20 -1.84
CA ARG A 135 21.31 12.26 -2.82
C ARG A 135 19.84 12.32 -3.23
N PHE A 136 19.25 11.21 -3.63
CA PHE A 136 17.92 11.18 -4.27
C PHE A 136 16.80 10.67 -3.36
N GLY A 137 17.14 10.09 -2.20
CA GLY A 137 16.24 9.30 -1.36
C GLY A 137 16.10 7.86 -1.85
N ARG A 138 15.42 7.03 -1.07
CA ARG A 138 15.24 5.60 -1.32
C ARG A 138 14.27 5.38 -2.47
N LYS A 139 14.76 4.80 -3.57
CA LYS A 139 13.93 4.36 -4.69
C LYS A 139 14.19 2.88 -4.97
N GLU A 140 13.23 2.08 -4.58
CA GLU A 140 13.31 0.64 -4.54
C GLU A 140 12.88 -0.04 -5.83
N ARG A 141 13.51 -1.16 -6.15
CA ARG A 141 13.07 -2.07 -7.21
C ARG A 141 13.08 -3.50 -6.71
N LEU A 142 11.92 -4.17 -6.85
CA LEU A 142 11.81 -5.62 -6.74
C LEU A 142 11.88 -6.24 -8.14
N LEU A 143 12.93 -7.00 -8.42
CA LEU A 143 13.07 -7.75 -9.66
C LEU A 143 12.28 -9.05 -9.53
N GLN A 144 11.28 -9.23 -10.39
CA GLN A 144 10.54 -10.49 -10.49
C GLN A 144 11.31 -11.43 -11.42
N LEU A 145 11.87 -12.50 -10.85
CA LEU A 145 12.61 -13.52 -11.58
C LEU A 145 11.79 -14.81 -11.61
N GLY A 146 12.02 -15.64 -12.63
CA GLY A 146 11.40 -16.96 -12.74
C GLY A 146 11.97 -17.97 -11.73
N PRO A 147 11.75 -19.27 -11.95
CA PRO A 147 12.51 -20.32 -11.27
C PRO A 147 14.00 -20.11 -11.54
N GLU A 148 14.77 -19.76 -10.51
CA GLU A 148 16.17 -19.39 -10.63
C GLU A 148 16.94 -19.85 -9.38
N ASP A 149 18.23 -20.07 -9.55
CA ASP A 149 19.12 -20.33 -8.43
C ASP A 149 19.38 -19.05 -7.61
N PRO A 150 19.53 -19.16 -6.27
CA PRO A 150 19.82 -18.02 -5.40
C PRO A 150 21.01 -17.16 -5.86
N SER A 151 22.07 -17.79 -6.37
CA SER A 151 23.27 -17.10 -6.86
C SER A 151 22.97 -16.20 -8.06
N ARG A 152 22.13 -16.67 -9.00
CA ARG A 152 21.72 -15.89 -10.16
C ARG A 152 20.84 -14.71 -9.77
N ALA A 153 19.93 -14.90 -8.81
CA ALA A 153 19.13 -13.81 -8.26
C ALA A 153 20.01 -12.71 -7.64
N LEU A 154 21.04 -13.09 -6.88
CA LEU A 154 22.02 -12.14 -6.31
C LEU A 154 22.84 -11.41 -7.39
N SER A 155 23.29 -12.11 -8.43
CA SER A 155 24.00 -11.50 -9.56
C SER A 155 23.12 -10.54 -10.36
N ALA A 156 21.87 -10.90 -10.64
CA ALA A 156 20.91 -10.06 -11.35
C ALA A 156 20.60 -8.77 -10.55
N ARG A 157 20.38 -8.90 -9.24
CA ARG A 157 20.22 -7.78 -8.30
C ARG A 157 21.40 -6.81 -8.37
N ALA A 158 22.63 -7.32 -8.27
CA ALA A 158 23.84 -6.50 -8.30
C ALA A 158 24.04 -5.79 -9.65
N ALA A 159 23.85 -6.50 -10.77
CA ALA A 159 23.97 -5.93 -12.12
C ALA A 159 22.93 -4.84 -12.38
N TYR A 160 21.70 -5.01 -11.88
CA TYR A 160 20.66 -4.00 -12.00
C TYR A 160 21.02 -2.74 -11.19
N LEU A 161 21.42 -2.91 -9.92
CA LEU A 161 21.83 -1.78 -9.08
C LEU A 161 22.99 -1.01 -9.72
N GLN A 162 24.01 -1.68 -10.22
CA GLN A 162 25.16 -1.03 -10.87
C GLN A 162 24.75 -0.14 -12.05
N ARG A 163 23.71 -0.53 -12.81
CA ARG A 163 23.22 0.23 -13.98
C ARG A 163 22.25 1.35 -13.60
N HIS A 164 21.47 1.17 -12.53
CA HIS A 164 20.33 2.04 -12.22
C HIS A 164 20.50 2.83 -10.92
N ALA A 165 21.60 2.68 -10.18
CA ALA A 165 21.84 3.38 -8.93
C ALA A 165 21.93 4.91 -9.11
N LEU A 166 22.29 5.42 -10.27
CA LEU A 166 22.33 6.85 -10.57
C LEU A 166 21.48 7.17 -11.81
N PRO A 167 20.85 8.35 -11.90
CA PRO A 167 20.19 8.77 -13.13
C PRO A 167 21.23 8.87 -14.26
N GLN A 168 21.01 8.12 -15.33
CA GLN A 168 21.87 8.16 -16.51
C GLN A 168 21.25 9.09 -17.57
N GLY A 169 22.11 9.82 -18.28
CA GLY A 169 21.67 10.64 -19.41
C GLY A 169 21.50 9.77 -20.64
N GLU A 170 20.26 9.57 -21.08
CA GLU A 170 19.96 8.83 -22.30
C GLU A 170 19.94 9.78 -23.50
N PRO A 171 20.82 9.58 -24.50
CA PRO A 171 20.83 10.41 -25.69
C PRO A 171 19.64 10.09 -26.61
N PHE A 172 19.12 11.09 -27.30
CA PHE A 172 18.10 10.91 -28.34
C PHE A 172 18.34 11.83 -29.54
N LEU A 173 17.75 11.48 -30.68
CA LEU A 173 17.78 12.27 -31.91
C LEU A 173 16.42 12.88 -32.21
N LEU A 174 16.42 14.11 -32.72
CA LEU A 174 15.23 14.81 -33.19
C LEU A 174 15.13 14.73 -34.70
N ALA A 175 13.90 14.53 -35.20
CA ALA A 175 13.63 14.52 -36.64
C ALA A 175 13.92 15.87 -37.32
N ARG A 176 13.84 16.97 -36.57
CA ARG A 176 14.14 18.33 -37.02
C ARG A 176 15.07 19.01 -36.05
N ARG A 177 15.91 19.91 -36.57
CA ARG A 177 16.76 20.75 -35.72
C ARG A 177 15.87 21.66 -34.87
N ALA A 178 16.03 21.60 -33.56
CA ALA A 178 15.39 22.48 -32.59
C ALA A 178 16.39 23.52 -32.09
N ALA A 179 15.87 24.68 -31.65
CA ALA A 179 16.66 25.62 -30.88
C ALA A 179 17.09 24.98 -29.54
N PRO A 180 18.27 25.32 -29.01
CA PRO A 180 18.69 24.81 -27.71
C PRO A 180 17.64 25.13 -26.64
N SER A 181 17.19 24.11 -25.91
CA SER A 181 16.17 24.30 -24.88
C SER A 181 16.30 23.29 -23.75
N LEU A 182 15.88 23.71 -22.57
CA LEU A 182 15.71 22.86 -21.39
C LEU A 182 14.22 22.70 -21.12
N ARG A 183 13.80 21.46 -20.87
CA ARG A 183 12.44 21.15 -20.46
C ARG A 183 12.45 20.30 -19.20
N LEU A 184 11.68 20.72 -18.20
CA LEU A 184 11.56 20.03 -16.92
C LEU A 184 10.16 19.45 -16.78
N ILE A 185 10.10 18.20 -16.36
CA ILE A 185 8.88 17.49 -15.99
C ILE A 185 8.95 17.27 -14.49
N CYS A 186 8.03 17.91 -13.78
CA CYS A 186 7.93 17.83 -12.33
C CYS A 186 6.72 16.98 -11.92
N ARG A 187 6.83 16.29 -10.80
CA ARG A 187 5.78 15.43 -10.23
C ARG A 187 5.50 15.85 -8.80
N GLY A 188 4.25 15.71 -8.35
CA GLY A 188 3.91 15.97 -6.95
C GLY A 188 4.39 14.87 -6.01
N TRP A 189 4.52 15.20 -4.73
CA TRP A 189 5.09 14.32 -3.70
C TRP A 189 4.28 13.05 -3.46
N PHE A 190 2.97 13.03 -3.74
CA PHE A 190 2.18 11.80 -3.62
C PHE A 190 2.77 10.64 -4.44
N SER A 191 3.37 10.95 -5.60
CA SER A 191 3.99 9.94 -6.47
C SER A 191 5.23 9.26 -5.88
N THR A 192 5.84 9.82 -4.82
CA THR A 192 7.00 9.20 -4.18
C THR A 192 6.61 8.08 -3.22
N LEU A 193 5.34 7.97 -2.85
CA LEU A 193 4.84 6.83 -2.06
C LEU A 193 5.06 5.50 -2.80
N ASP A 194 5.11 5.52 -4.12
CA ASP A 194 5.40 4.33 -4.95
C ASP A 194 6.90 4.02 -5.08
N TRP A 195 7.78 4.77 -4.41
CA TRP A 195 9.23 4.53 -4.48
C TRP A 195 9.71 3.48 -3.48
N SER A 196 8.87 3.04 -2.55
CA SER A 196 9.24 2.05 -1.54
C SER A 196 8.13 1.04 -1.34
N TYR A 197 8.51 -0.10 -0.78
CA TYR A 197 7.64 -1.23 -0.46
C TYR A 197 7.57 -1.40 1.05
N LEU A 198 6.41 -1.80 1.56
CA LEU A 198 6.23 -2.19 2.95
C LEU A 198 6.20 -3.70 3.01
N TRP A 199 7.19 -4.28 3.71
CA TRP A 199 7.23 -5.71 3.99
C TRP A 199 7.08 -5.91 5.50
N ILE A 200 6.13 -6.75 5.88
CA ILE A 200 5.87 -7.13 7.26
C ILE A 200 6.08 -8.64 7.33
N GLU A 201 7.04 -9.06 8.15
CA GLU A 201 7.36 -10.48 8.33
C GLU A 201 6.30 -11.19 9.17
N GLN A 202 5.61 -10.43 10.01
CA GLN A 202 4.55 -10.92 10.86
C GLN A 202 3.25 -11.15 10.09
N GLY A 203 2.35 -11.90 10.72
CA GLY A 203 0.94 -11.85 10.37
C GLY A 203 0.29 -13.18 10.09
N ARG A 204 1.07 -14.25 10.00
CA ARG A 204 0.55 -15.61 10.01
C ARG A 204 1.42 -16.47 10.92
N GLU A 205 0.79 -17.06 11.94
CA GLU A 205 1.46 -17.85 12.97
C GLU A 205 0.76 -19.21 13.10
N GLY A 206 1.50 -20.27 13.42
CA GLY A 206 0.94 -21.60 13.72
C GLY A 206 1.62 -22.77 13.01
N PHE A 207 1.14 -23.98 13.30
CA PHE A 207 1.65 -25.22 12.72
C PHE A 207 0.99 -25.52 11.37
N LEU A 208 1.66 -25.14 10.28
CA LEU A 208 1.15 -25.25 8.91
C LEU A 208 1.54 -26.55 8.20
N GLU A 209 2.56 -27.26 8.69
CA GLU A 209 3.03 -28.48 8.04
C GLU A 209 1.99 -29.60 8.10
N PRO A 210 1.97 -30.53 7.12
CA PRO A 210 0.96 -31.57 7.09
C PRO A 210 1.08 -32.53 8.28
N ALA A 211 0.26 -32.30 9.31
CA ALA A 211 0.08 -33.23 10.42
C ALA A 211 -0.45 -34.60 9.94
N GLN A 212 -0.05 -35.69 10.58
CA GLN A 212 -0.43 -37.05 10.17
C GLN A 212 -1.41 -37.72 11.12
N THR A 213 -1.46 -37.29 12.38
CA THR A 213 -2.24 -37.98 13.41
C THR A 213 -3.68 -37.44 13.47
N PRO A 214 -4.72 -38.26 13.25
CA PRO A 214 -6.11 -37.83 13.39
C PRO A 214 -6.47 -37.51 14.83
N GLN A 215 -7.27 -36.47 15.02
CA GLN A 215 -7.84 -36.07 16.31
C GLN A 215 -9.36 -35.91 16.15
N THR A 216 -10.13 -36.63 16.96
CA THR A 216 -11.60 -36.56 16.89
C THR A 216 -12.10 -35.28 17.57
N LEU A 217 -13.17 -34.68 17.03
CA LEU A 217 -13.93 -33.58 17.63
C LEU A 217 -15.44 -33.88 17.58
N GLY A 218 -16.05 -33.86 18.76
CA GLY A 218 -17.48 -33.78 18.99
C GLY A 218 -18.24 -35.11 18.91
N ARG A 219 -17.59 -36.19 19.36
CA ARG A 219 -18.14 -37.55 19.36
C ARG A 219 -18.65 -37.98 20.74
N LEU A 220 -17.89 -37.69 21.80
CA LEU A 220 -18.09 -38.13 23.18
C LEU A 220 -17.80 -36.99 24.17
N ALA A 221 -18.62 -36.91 25.23
CA ALA A 221 -18.52 -35.87 26.26
C ALA A 221 -17.19 -35.89 27.02
N THR A 222 -16.56 -37.06 27.14
CA THR A 222 -15.45 -37.31 28.06
C THR A 222 -14.06 -37.27 27.42
N SER A 223 -13.96 -37.00 26.12
CA SER A 223 -12.65 -37.06 25.43
C SER A 223 -12.48 -36.07 24.30
N ASP A 224 -13.55 -35.74 23.57
CA ASP A 224 -13.42 -34.97 22.33
C ASP A 224 -14.56 -33.96 22.13
N ALA A 225 -15.39 -33.69 23.14
CA ALA A 225 -16.46 -32.71 23.05
C ALA A 225 -15.95 -31.30 22.71
N LEU A 226 -14.81 -30.93 23.29
CA LEU A 226 -14.09 -29.69 23.01
C LEU A 226 -12.60 -29.99 22.87
N LEU A 227 -11.96 -29.28 21.96
CA LEU A 227 -10.50 -29.23 21.85
C LEU A 227 -10.05 -27.79 21.94
N ALA A 228 -8.82 -27.55 22.34
CA ALA A 228 -8.23 -26.23 22.27
C ALA A 228 -6.77 -26.29 21.84
N GLN A 229 -6.31 -25.23 21.19
CA GLN A 229 -4.91 -24.99 20.85
C GLN A 229 -4.53 -23.61 21.40
N SER A 230 -3.52 -23.54 22.26
CA SER A 230 -2.97 -22.24 22.66
C SER A 230 -2.00 -21.72 21.62
N PHE A 231 -1.83 -20.40 21.60
CA PHE A 231 -0.82 -19.71 20.83
C PHE A 231 -0.35 -18.45 21.53
N GLN A 232 0.85 -18.02 21.16
CA GLN A 232 1.46 -16.78 21.58
C GLN A 232 2.20 -16.19 20.39
N THR A 233 2.13 -14.87 20.22
CA THR A 233 2.90 -14.14 19.21
C THR A 233 3.94 -13.27 19.92
N ASP A 234 5.08 -13.07 19.28
CA ASP A 234 6.10 -12.09 19.73
C ASP A 234 5.73 -10.65 19.32
N TYR A 235 4.76 -10.49 18.42
CA TYR A 235 4.26 -9.21 17.94
C TYR A 235 2.87 -8.87 18.47
N GLY A 236 2.60 -7.56 18.58
CA GLY A 236 1.34 -7.00 19.04
C GLY A 236 1.47 -5.53 19.45
N PRO A 237 0.35 -4.82 19.69
CA PRO A 237 -1.02 -5.32 19.60
C PRO A 237 -1.44 -5.63 18.15
N PHE A 238 -2.31 -6.62 17.94
CA PHE A 238 -2.83 -6.99 16.62
C PHE A 238 -4.28 -7.48 16.69
N TYR A 239 -5.01 -7.38 15.60
CA TYR A 239 -6.35 -7.96 15.47
C TYR A 239 -6.28 -9.38 14.92
N LEU A 240 -6.92 -10.34 15.60
CA LEU A 240 -7.02 -11.71 15.10
C LEU A 240 -8.17 -11.82 14.09
N LEU A 241 -7.84 -11.83 12.80
CA LEU A 241 -8.82 -11.75 11.71
C LEU A 241 -9.41 -13.12 11.36
N GLU A 242 -8.57 -14.15 11.36
CA GLU A 242 -8.94 -15.49 10.92
C GLU A 242 -8.20 -16.54 11.72
N ALA A 243 -8.87 -17.66 12.00
CA ALA A 243 -8.26 -18.91 12.43
C ALA A 243 -8.45 -19.95 11.33
N GLY A 244 -7.36 -20.63 10.95
CA GLY A 244 -7.37 -21.74 10.02
C GLY A 244 -7.19 -23.06 10.75
N LEU A 245 -7.93 -24.08 10.32
CA LEU A 245 -7.86 -25.42 10.90
C LEU A 245 -7.93 -26.49 9.82
N ASN A 246 -7.03 -27.47 9.88
CA ASN A 246 -7.06 -28.63 8.98
C ASN A 246 -8.02 -29.69 9.53
N LEU A 247 -9.09 -29.98 8.80
CA LEU A 247 -10.14 -30.91 9.24
C LEU A 247 -10.86 -31.60 8.08
N LYS A 248 -11.67 -32.61 8.41
CA LYS A 248 -12.66 -33.23 7.53
C LYS A 248 -13.93 -33.60 8.29
N ARG A 249 -15.01 -33.80 7.54
CA ARG A 249 -16.23 -34.46 8.03
C ARG A 249 -16.02 -35.98 8.14
N ASN A 250 -16.57 -36.58 9.19
CA ASN A 250 -16.79 -38.02 9.27
C ASN A 250 -18.28 -38.32 9.02
N ALA A 251 -18.57 -39.05 7.95
CA ALA A 251 -19.92 -39.24 7.43
C ALA A 251 -20.61 -37.88 7.16
N THR A 252 -21.89 -37.73 7.52
CA THR A 252 -22.73 -36.56 7.21
C THR A 252 -23.23 -35.81 8.46
N PRO A 253 -22.37 -35.06 9.19
CA PRO A 253 -22.82 -34.13 10.22
C PRO A 253 -23.83 -33.12 9.67
N ALA A 254 -24.91 -32.86 10.41
CA ALA A 254 -25.95 -31.89 10.03
C ALA A 254 -25.73 -30.48 10.61
N ASP A 255 -24.78 -30.34 11.52
CA ASP A 255 -24.37 -29.14 12.25
C ASP A 255 -22.94 -28.74 11.86
N GLY A 256 -22.46 -27.56 12.26
CA GLY A 256 -21.16 -27.02 11.91
C GLY A 256 -20.05 -27.21 12.95
N VAL A 257 -18.92 -26.55 12.70
CA VAL A 257 -17.83 -26.36 13.66
C VAL A 257 -17.83 -24.91 14.14
N VAL A 258 -17.60 -24.71 15.43
CA VAL A 258 -17.43 -23.39 16.06
C VAL A 258 -15.97 -23.25 16.50
N VAL A 259 -15.41 -22.07 16.26
CA VAL A 259 -14.10 -21.65 16.77
C VAL A 259 -14.29 -20.41 17.63
N GLU A 260 -13.80 -20.47 18.86
CA GLU A 260 -13.80 -19.36 19.79
C GLU A 260 -12.36 -18.98 20.15
N VAL A 261 -12.08 -17.69 20.18
CA VAL A 261 -10.85 -17.14 20.72
C VAL A 261 -11.08 -16.91 22.21
N CYS A 262 -10.24 -17.48 23.08
CA CYS A 262 -10.34 -17.30 24.52
C CYS A 262 -9.07 -16.65 25.09
N ALA A 263 -9.24 -15.87 26.15
CA ALA A 263 -8.14 -15.47 27.02
C ALA A 263 -7.57 -16.71 27.73
N ASP A 264 -6.30 -16.67 28.13
CA ASP A 264 -5.73 -17.67 29.02
C ASP A 264 -6.29 -17.54 30.44
N GLN A 265 -6.58 -18.68 31.06
CA GLN A 265 -6.89 -18.82 32.47
C GLN A 265 -5.97 -19.88 33.07
N ASN A 266 -4.78 -19.44 33.49
CA ASN A 266 -3.77 -20.27 34.14
C ASN A 266 -3.38 -21.51 33.31
N GLY A 267 -3.11 -21.33 32.02
CA GLY A 267 -2.72 -22.41 31.12
C GLY A 267 -3.89 -23.25 30.59
N THR A 268 -5.12 -22.73 30.65
CA THR A 268 -6.31 -23.33 30.03
C THR A 268 -7.20 -22.28 29.36
N PRO A 269 -8.08 -22.65 28.41
CA PRO A 269 -9.03 -21.71 27.82
C PRO A 269 -9.98 -21.08 28.84
N GLY A 270 -9.94 -19.75 28.95
CA GLY A 270 -10.78 -18.93 29.82
C GLY A 270 -11.95 -18.25 29.10
N ALA A 271 -12.15 -16.96 29.40
CA ALA A 271 -13.23 -16.15 28.83
C ALA A 271 -13.14 -16.03 27.30
N VAL A 272 -14.28 -16.15 26.62
CA VAL A 272 -14.37 -15.99 25.16
C VAL A 272 -14.26 -14.51 24.79
N LEU A 273 -13.38 -14.21 23.85
CA LEU A 273 -13.10 -12.88 23.30
C LEU A 273 -13.79 -12.66 21.94
N ALA A 274 -13.90 -13.70 21.13
CA ALA A 274 -14.58 -13.69 19.83
C ALA A 274 -14.96 -15.12 19.41
N GLY A 275 -15.89 -15.24 18.46
CA GLY A 275 -16.33 -16.52 17.93
C GLY A 275 -16.64 -16.46 16.43
N SER A 276 -16.51 -17.60 15.77
CA SER A 276 -16.89 -17.81 14.37
C SER A 276 -17.37 -19.25 14.18
N SER A 277 -18.24 -19.48 13.21
CA SER A 277 -18.74 -20.83 12.92
C SER A 277 -18.86 -21.05 11.42
N LEU A 278 -18.66 -22.30 11.00
CA LEU A 278 -18.88 -22.74 9.62
C LEU A 278 -19.88 -23.89 9.61
N PRO A 279 -20.93 -23.83 8.77
CA PRO A 279 -21.86 -24.94 8.59
C PRO A 279 -21.18 -26.13 7.90
N ALA A 280 -21.79 -27.32 8.01
CA ALA A 280 -21.20 -28.58 7.52
C ALA A 280 -20.89 -28.57 6.01
N ASP A 281 -21.70 -27.87 5.22
CA ASP A 281 -21.56 -27.75 3.76
C ASP A 281 -20.40 -26.85 3.35
N ALA A 282 -20.03 -25.87 4.18
CA ALA A 282 -18.84 -25.05 4.02
C ALA A 282 -17.53 -25.77 4.41
N LEU A 283 -17.63 -26.95 5.05
CA LEU A 283 -16.46 -27.71 5.52
C LEU A 283 -16.01 -28.76 4.49
N PRO A 284 -14.68 -29.02 4.38
CA PRO A 284 -14.14 -30.04 3.48
C PRO A 284 -14.77 -31.42 3.69
N GLY A 285 -15.13 -32.09 2.59
CA GLY A 285 -15.56 -33.50 2.60
C GLY A 285 -14.38 -34.46 2.78
N GLY A 286 -13.24 -34.14 2.18
CA GLY A 286 -11.93 -34.76 2.47
C GLY A 286 -11.11 -33.91 3.45
N ARG A 287 -9.87 -34.29 3.72
CA ARG A 287 -8.94 -33.45 4.50
C ARG A 287 -8.69 -32.13 3.79
N GLY A 288 -8.87 -31.01 4.48
CA GLY A 288 -8.56 -29.69 3.94
C GLY A 288 -8.57 -28.59 5.00
N TRP A 289 -8.12 -27.40 4.60
CA TRP A 289 -8.15 -26.21 5.45
C TRP A 289 -9.53 -25.57 5.44
N ALA A 290 -10.11 -25.39 6.63
CA ALA A 290 -11.27 -24.55 6.87
C ALA A 290 -10.82 -23.20 7.46
N ARG A 291 -11.50 -22.11 7.07
CA ARG A 291 -11.12 -20.73 7.39
C ARG A 291 -12.23 -20.03 8.17
N PHE A 292 -11.99 -19.76 9.44
CA PHE A 292 -12.94 -19.12 10.35
C PHE A 292 -12.58 -17.64 10.50
N ARG A 293 -13.36 -16.76 9.87
CA ARG A 293 -13.18 -15.31 9.96
C ARG A 293 -14.01 -14.73 11.09
N PHE A 294 -13.42 -13.83 11.87
CA PHE A 294 -14.10 -13.17 12.98
C PHE A 294 -14.76 -11.88 12.50
N ALA A 295 -16.07 -11.73 12.73
CA ALA A 295 -16.81 -10.53 12.34
C ALA A 295 -16.39 -9.31 13.17
N GLU A 296 -16.10 -9.54 14.46
CA GLU A 296 -15.49 -8.59 15.38
C GLU A 296 -14.14 -9.16 15.84
N PRO A 297 -13.06 -8.94 15.07
CA PRO A 297 -11.73 -9.40 15.42
C PRO A 297 -11.29 -8.89 16.79
N PRO A 298 -10.88 -9.75 17.73
CA PRO A 298 -10.40 -9.30 19.04
C PRO A 298 -9.00 -8.70 18.91
N LEU A 299 -8.73 -7.66 19.69
CA LEU A 299 -7.40 -7.05 19.81
C LEU A 299 -6.56 -7.83 20.84
N LEU A 300 -5.49 -8.46 20.38
CA LEU A 300 -4.61 -9.30 21.19
C LEU A 300 -3.25 -8.63 21.40
N GLN A 301 -2.56 -8.97 22.48
CA GLN A 301 -1.27 -8.40 22.86
C GLN A 301 -0.12 -9.38 22.60
N ALA A 302 1.08 -8.84 22.35
CA ALA A 302 2.30 -9.63 22.25
C ALA A 302 2.61 -10.33 23.58
N GLY A 303 3.22 -11.52 23.52
CA GLY A 303 3.72 -12.23 24.69
C GLY A 303 2.64 -12.75 25.65
N LEU A 304 1.35 -12.66 25.31
CA LEU A 304 0.27 -13.27 26.07
C LEU A 304 -0.21 -14.55 25.38
N THR A 305 -0.53 -15.56 26.20
CA THR A 305 -1.16 -16.79 25.71
C THR A 305 -2.64 -16.55 25.45
N TYR A 306 -3.10 -17.00 24.29
CA TYR A 306 -4.51 -17.07 23.92
C TYR A 306 -4.84 -18.48 23.44
N TRP A 307 -6.13 -18.81 23.40
CA TRP A 307 -6.60 -20.13 22.99
C TRP A 307 -7.56 -20.05 21.81
N LEU A 308 -7.43 -20.96 20.86
CA LEU A 308 -8.50 -21.32 19.94
C LEU A 308 -9.23 -22.53 20.51
N ARG A 309 -10.49 -22.37 20.90
CA ARG A 309 -11.37 -23.46 21.35
C ARG A 309 -12.26 -23.92 20.20
N PHE A 310 -12.34 -25.23 20.01
CA PHE A 310 -13.06 -25.88 18.92
C PHE A 310 -14.19 -26.73 19.49
N SER A 311 -15.37 -26.60 18.90
CA SER A 311 -16.55 -27.38 19.25
C SER A 311 -17.44 -27.65 18.03
N ARG A 312 -18.42 -28.54 18.20
CA ARG A 312 -19.52 -28.66 17.25
C ARG A 312 -20.60 -27.64 17.59
N SER A 313 -21.31 -27.15 16.57
CA SER A 313 -22.43 -26.22 16.79
C SER A 313 -23.70 -26.93 17.28
N GLY A 314 -23.78 -28.26 17.15
CA GLY A 314 -24.90 -29.08 17.61
C GLY A 314 -24.50 -30.13 18.64
N ALA A 315 -25.37 -31.10 18.87
CA ALA A 315 -25.14 -32.18 19.83
C ALA A 315 -23.99 -33.10 19.40
N LEU A 316 -23.34 -33.71 20.39
CA LEU A 316 -22.34 -34.75 20.19
C LEU A 316 -22.96 -35.94 19.44
N ASN A 317 -22.18 -36.55 18.54
CA ASN A 317 -22.68 -37.67 17.76
C ASN A 317 -21.57 -38.70 17.51
N SER A 318 -21.82 -39.95 17.90
CA SER A 318 -20.82 -41.03 17.80
C SER A 318 -20.54 -41.50 16.37
N SER A 319 -21.44 -41.19 15.42
CA SER A 319 -21.38 -41.65 14.02
C SER A 319 -21.09 -40.51 13.03
N HIS A 320 -21.53 -39.29 13.35
CA HIS A 320 -21.42 -38.11 12.49
C HIS A 320 -20.65 -37.00 13.21
N TYR A 321 -19.32 -37.01 13.12
CA TYR A 321 -18.45 -36.10 13.87
C TYR A 321 -17.39 -35.45 12.95
N TYR A 322 -16.46 -34.69 13.54
CA TYR A 322 -15.35 -34.05 12.82
C TYR A 322 -14.01 -34.67 13.16
N VAL A 323 -13.10 -34.68 12.19
CA VAL A 323 -11.72 -35.16 12.38
C VAL A 323 -10.78 -34.03 12.05
N LEU A 324 -10.04 -33.58 13.05
CA LEU A 324 -8.92 -32.65 12.96
C LEU A 324 -7.62 -33.45 12.81
N TYR A 325 -6.52 -32.74 12.60
CA TYR A 325 -5.18 -33.34 12.53
C TYR A 325 -4.26 -32.66 13.53
N ARG A 326 -3.41 -33.46 14.18
CA ARG A 326 -2.40 -33.03 15.13
C ARG A 326 -1.07 -33.71 14.84
N GLU A 327 -0.01 -33.19 15.43
CA GLU A 327 1.27 -33.89 15.50
C GLU A 327 1.85 -33.81 16.91
N GLY A 328 2.60 -34.85 17.29
CA GLY A 328 3.37 -34.87 18.53
C GLY A 328 4.73 -34.20 18.38
N ASN A 329 5.52 -34.24 19.46
CA ASN A 329 6.87 -33.66 19.54
C ASN A 329 6.93 -32.13 19.43
N ASN A 330 5.87 -31.45 19.88
CA ASN A 330 5.81 -29.99 20.03
C ASN A 330 6.16 -29.24 18.74
N PRO A 331 5.45 -29.49 17.62
CA PRO A 331 5.72 -28.81 16.35
C PRO A 331 5.41 -27.31 16.43
N TYR A 332 4.71 -26.83 17.45
CA TYR A 332 4.50 -25.42 17.72
C TYR A 332 4.84 -25.05 19.18
N PRO A 333 6.12 -24.72 19.47
CA PRO A 333 6.62 -24.50 20.83
C PRO A 333 5.97 -23.37 21.63
N ALA A 334 5.35 -22.40 20.94
CA ALA A 334 4.67 -21.26 21.57
C ALA A 334 3.21 -21.59 21.96
N GLY A 335 2.82 -22.87 21.91
CA GLY A 335 1.48 -23.31 22.24
C GLY A 335 1.43 -24.74 22.76
N ARG A 336 0.21 -25.22 22.97
CA ARG A 336 -0.10 -26.61 23.24
C ARG A 336 -1.57 -26.91 22.94
N MET A 337 -1.85 -28.17 22.63
CA MET A 337 -3.20 -28.69 22.52
C MET A 337 -3.75 -29.17 23.88
N MET A 338 -5.03 -28.91 24.14
CA MET A 338 -5.80 -29.44 25.27
C MET A 338 -7.10 -30.10 24.80
N ASN A 339 -7.57 -31.09 25.56
CA ASN A 339 -8.87 -31.75 25.33
C ASN A 339 -9.77 -31.62 26.55
N TRP A 340 -11.06 -31.40 26.35
CA TRP A 340 -12.02 -31.42 27.44
C TRP A 340 -12.42 -32.86 27.76
N ASN A 341 -12.19 -33.28 29.01
CA ASN A 341 -12.47 -34.65 29.44
C ASN A 341 -13.87 -34.84 30.07
N GLY A 342 -14.75 -33.84 29.95
CA GLY A 342 -16.08 -33.83 30.56
C GLY A 342 -16.16 -33.02 31.86
N SER A 343 -15.03 -32.77 32.54
CA SER A 343 -14.99 -31.99 33.79
C SER A 343 -13.86 -30.98 33.88
N ALA A 344 -12.76 -31.18 33.16
CA ALA A 344 -11.60 -30.30 33.11
C ALA A 344 -10.90 -30.35 31.75
N TRP A 345 -10.08 -29.32 31.50
CA TRP A 345 -9.10 -29.36 30.42
C TRP A 345 -7.97 -30.30 30.81
N ALA A 346 -7.71 -31.29 29.97
CA ALA A 346 -6.65 -32.25 30.14
C ALA A 346 -5.60 -32.08 29.03
N ASP A 347 -4.34 -32.23 29.43
CA ASP A 347 -3.21 -32.31 28.53
C ASP A 347 -2.86 -33.78 28.32
N GLY A 348 -3.36 -34.38 27.23
CA GLY A 348 -3.16 -35.80 26.95
C GLY A 348 -1.71 -36.21 26.66
N SER A 349 -0.75 -35.27 26.68
CA SER A 349 0.63 -35.52 26.23
C SER A 349 1.71 -34.66 26.89
N GLY A 350 1.39 -33.94 27.97
CA GLY A 350 2.33 -33.04 28.63
C GLY A 350 2.80 -31.87 27.75
N GLY A 351 1.94 -31.37 26.88
CA GLY A 351 2.15 -30.16 26.09
C GLY A 351 2.88 -30.40 24.78
N LEU A 352 3.03 -31.67 24.38
CA LEU A 352 3.80 -32.07 23.21
C LEU A 352 2.96 -32.25 21.95
N ASN A 353 1.65 -32.06 22.02
CA ASN A 353 0.78 -32.13 20.85
C ASN A 353 0.30 -30.75 20.46
N ASP A 354 0.25 -30.50 19.15
CA ASP A 354 -0.38 -29.32 18.57
C ASP A 354 -1.29 -29.72 17.41
N LEU A 355 -2.42 -29.00 17.30
CA LEU A 355 -3.31 -29.09 16.15
C LEU A 355 -2.64 -28.49 14.92
N ASN A 356 -3.05 -28.93 13.72
CA ASN A 356 -2.63 -28.32 12.47
C ASN A 356 -3.48 -27.08 12.20
N PHE A 357 -2.97 -25.92 12.62
CA PHE A 357 -3.69 -24.66 12.70
C PHE A 357 -2.86 -23.49 12.18
N TYR A 358 -3.52 -22.37 11.89
CA TYR A 358 -2.86 -21.07 11.81
C TYR A 358 -3.77 -19.96 12.28
N ILE A 359 -3.19 -18.81 12.61
CA ILE A 359 -3.89 -17.54 12.77
C ILE A 359 -3.48 -16.57 11.67
N LEU A 360 -4.38 -15.67 11.29
CA LEU A 360 -4.09 -14.52 10.44
C LEU A 360 -4.31 -13.25 11.25
N ALA A 361 -3.24 -12.50 11.47
CA ALA A 361 -3.25 -11.25 12.18
C ALA A 361 -3.37 -10.05 11.24
N GLY A 362 -3.86 -8.95 11.78
CA GLY A 362 -4.00 -7.69 11.10
C GLY A 362 -3.90 -6.49 12.02
N GLN A 363 -4.12 -5.31 11.44
CA GLN A 363 -4.07 -4.02 12.10
C GLN A 363 -5.29 -3.18 11.71
N SER A 364 -5.55 -2.12 12.47
CA SER A 364 -6.52 -1.11 12.03
C SER A 364 -6.08 -0.51 10.69
N ARG A 365 -7.06 -0.12 9.85
CA ARG A 365 -6.74 0.59 8.59
C ARG A 365 -5.94 1.87 8.85
N ARG A 366 -6.23 2.57 9.95
CA ARG A 366 -5.47 3.75 10.38
C ARG A 366 -3.99 3.43 10.65
N THR A 367 -3.71 2.38 11.41
CA THR A 367 -2.32 1.95 11.68
C THR A 367 -1.62 1.58 10.37
N ARG A 368 -2.28 0.81 9.49
CA ARG A 368 -1.69 0.45 8.18
C ARG A 368 -1.39 1.67 7.33
N LEU A 369 -2.27 2.67 7.30
CA LEU A 369 -2.02 3.91 6.59
C LEU A 369 -0.73 4.56 7.08
N LEU A 370 -0.59 4.70 8.41
CA LEU A 370 0.60 5.29 9.03
C LEU A 370 1.87 4.50 8.73
N GLU A 371 1.81 3.16 8.72
CA GLU A 371 2.94 2.29 8.33
C GLU A 371 3.37 2.53 6.87
N LEU A 372 2.42 2.61 5.94
CA LEU A 372 2.68 2.83 4.51
C LEU A 372 3.29 4.21 4.25
N THR A 373 2.87 5.22 5.03
CA THR A 373 3.29 6.62 4.88
C THR A 373 4.40 7.01 5.85
N ALA A 374 4.98 6.06 6.58
CA ALA A 374 6.08 6.35 7.50
C ALA A 374 7.38 6.69 6.72
N PRO A 375 8.32 7.45 7.31
CA PRO A 375 9.58 7.82 6.66
C PRO A 375 10.45 6.62 6.22
N GLN A 376 10.41 5.52 6.97
CA GLN A 376 11.08 4.26 6.64
C GLN A 376 10.38 3.47 5.52
N SER A 377 9.16 3.87 5.15
CA SER A 377 8.32 3.25 4.11
C SER A 377 8.13 4.21 2.92
N GLY A 378 6.91 4.47 2.45
CA GLY A 378 6.67 5.35 1.31
C GLY A 378 6.82 6.85 1.60
N GLY A 379 6.69 7.27 2.86
CA GLY A 379 6.56 8.68 3.24
C GLY A 379 7.86 9.43 3.51
N GLN A 380 9.00 8.97 2.98
CA GLN A 380 10.33 9.56 3.24
C GLN A 380 10.46 11.07 2.95
N PHE A 381 9.56 11.65 2.16
CA PHE A 381 9.54 13.09 1.83
C PHE A 381 8.31 13.83 2.36
N LEU A 382 7.41 13.12 3.05
CA LEU A 382 6.29 13.74 3.74
C LEU A 382 6.78 14.38 5.04
N LYS A 383 6.18 15.50 5.41
CA LYS A 383 6.44 16.19 6.69
C LYS A 383 5.40 15.86 7.75
N GLY A 384 4.28 15.28 7.36
CA GLY A 384 3.21 14.87 8.27
C GLY A 384 2.10 14.10 7.57
N VAL A 385 1.20 13.55 8.38
CA VAL A 385 -0.05 12.95 7.93
C VAL A 385 -1.18 13.56 8.73
N HIS A 386 -2.10 14.23 8.03
CA HIS A 386 -3.32 14.76 8.60
C HIS A 386 -4.49 13.87 8.21
N LEU A 387 -5.12 13.22 9.20
CA LEU A 387 -6.19 12.26 8.99
C LEU A 387 -7.50 12.73 9.64
N PRO A 388 -8.23 13.68 9.02
CA PRO A 388 -9.59 14.03 9.45
C PRO A 388 -10.61 12.91 9.30
N ALA A 389 -10.45 12.03 8.31
CA ALA A 389 -11.38 10.92 8.12
C ALA A 389 -11.18 9.82 9.17
N ASP A 390 -12.28 9.30 9.69
CA ASP A 390 -12.24 8.02 10.41
C ASP A 390 -12.15 6.86 9.42
N LEU A 391 -11.25 5.92 9.69
CA LEU A 391 -10.95 4.77 8.84
C LEU A 391 -11.35 3.48 9.55
N PRO A 392 -12.65 3.14 9.56
CA PRO A 392 -13.14 2.00 10.31
C PRO A 392 -12.66 0.69 9.69
N GLY A 393 -12.50 -0.32 10.53
CA GLY A 393 -12.16 -1.67 10.13
C GLY A 393 -10.67 -1.99 10.19
N VAL A 394 -10.38 -3.24 9.86
CA VAL A 394 -9.07 -3.86 10.01
C VAL A 394 -8.63 -4.48 8.68
N THR A 395 -7.32 -4.61 8.52
CA THR A 395 -6.70 -5.21 7.34
C THR A 395 -5.62 -6.18 7.76
N ALA A 396 -5.44 -7.26 7.01
CA ALA A 396 -4.37 -8.21 7.25
C ALA A 396 -3.00 -7.54 7.12
N TYR A 397 -1.99 -8.09 7.80
CA TYR A 397 -0.61 -7.80 7.44
C TYR A 397 -0.35 -8.20 5.98
N PRO A 398 0.35 -7.35 5.19
CA PRO A 398 0.61 -7.62 3.79
C PRO A 398 1.58 -8.81 3.73
N SER A 399 1.15 -9.88 3.06
CA SER A 399 1.89 -11.15 3.09
C SER A 399 3.08 -11.22 2.14
N ASP A 400 3.25 -10.24 1.26
CA ASP A 400 4.20 -10.35 0.15
C ASP A 400 5.09 -9.10 -0.06
N GLY A 401 4.72 -7.93 0.49
CA GLY A 401 5.43 -6.67 0.26
C GLY A 401 5.83 -6.42 -1.20
N LEU A 402 5.03 -6.91 -2.16
CA LEU A 402 5.37 -6.87 -3.59
C LEU A 402 4.82 -5.65 -4.30
N ARG A 403 3.89 -4.94 -3.66
CA ARG A 403 3.26 -3.74 -4.18
C ARG A 403 3.86 -2.49 -3.54
N PRO A 404 4.07 -1.41 -4.32
CA PRO A 404 4.54 -0.16 -3.78
C PRO A 404 3.58 0.42 -2.73
N CYS A 405 4.10 1.17 -1.76
CA CYS A 405 3.31 1.71 -0.65
C CYS A 405 2.17 2.62 -1.12
N GLY A 406 2.36 3.42 -2.18
CA GLY A 406 1.30 4.26 -2.74
C GLY A 406 0.15 3.46 -3.33
N ALA A 407 0.45 2.37 -4.07
CA ALA A 407 -0.55 1.46 -4.60
C ALA A 407 -1.34 0.73 -3.48
N GLU A 408 -0.66 0.27 -2.44
CA GLU A 408 -1.28 -0.32 -1.25
C GLU A 408 -2.14 0.70 -0.49
N LEU A 409 -1.67 1.94 -0.37
CA LEU A 409 -2.41 3.03 0.26
C LEU A 409 -3.72 3.31 -0.49
N LEU A 410 -3.68 3.37 -1.83
CA LEU A 410 -4.88 3.61 -2.62
C LEU A 410 -5.90 2.48 -2.53
N ASP A 411 -5.44 1.23 -2.41
CA ASP A 411 -6.30 0.07 -2.19
C ASP A 411 -6.96 0.13 -0.79
N LEU A 412 -6.17 0.44 0.23
CA LEU A 412 -6.63 0.66 1.60
C LEU A 412 -7.69 1.77 1.70
N LEU A 413 -7.53 2.84 0.91
CA LEU A 413 -8.44 3.99 0.84
C LEU A 413 -9.63 3.77 -0.11
N GLY A 414 -9.69 2.64 -0.82
CA GLY A 414 -10.82 2.28 -1.68
C GLY A 414 -12.11 2.02 -0.89
N SER A 415 -11.99 1.63 0.39
CA SER A 415 -13.11 1.48 1.31
C SER A 415 -13.51 2.84 1.94
N PRO A 416 -14.81 3.10 2.15
CA PRO A 416 -15.29 4.40 2.65
C PRO A 416 -14.89 4.71 4.11
N ASP A 417 -15.19 5.93 4.54
CA ASP A 417 -15.16 6.37 5.94
C ASP A 417 -16.28 5.72 6.78
N ALA A 418 -16.31 6.01 8.09
CA ALA A 418 -17.34 5.52 9.00
C ALA A 418 -18.79 5.94 8.66
N ALA A 419 -18.96 7.02 7.88
CA ALA A 419 -20.25 7.48 7.40
C ALA A 419 -20.61 6.91 6.01
N GLY A 420 -19.80 6.00 5.46
CA GLY A 420 -20.01 5.41 4.14
C GLY A 420 -19.62 6.34 2.98
N ARG A 421 -18.92 7.45 3.24
CA ARG A 421 -18.46 8.38 2.21
C ARG A 421 -17.13 7.93 1.62
N PRO A 422 -16.94 8.05 0.29
CA PRO A 422 -15.64 7.85 -0.33
C PRO A 422 -14.58 8.78 0.27
N LEU A 423 -13.32 8.38 0.19
CA LEU A 423 -12.19 9.15 0.69
C LEU A 423 -11.51 9.94 -0.44
N SER A 424 -10.89 11.06 -0.06
CA SER A 424 -9.96 11.83 -0.90
C SER A 424 -8.61 11.93 -0.21
N VAL A 425 -7.54 11.81 -0.99
CA VAL A 425 -6.16 11.87 -0.49
C VAL A 425 -5.31 12.79 -1.35
N GLN A 426 -4.62 13.75 -0.71
CA GLN A 426 -3.80 14.76 -1.38
C GLN A 426 -2.57 15.13 -0.55
N VAL A 427 -1.55 15.70 -1.19
CA VAL A 427 -0.40 16.30 -0.49
C VAL A 427 -0.45 17.83 -0.62
N ASN A 428 -0.49 18.54 0.52
CA ASN A 428 -0.52 20.00 0.56
C ASN A 428 0.88 20.62 0.32
N ALA A 429 0.96 21.96 0.33
CA ALA A 429 2.20 22.69 0.09
C ALA A 429 3.26 22.45 1.19
N GLU A 430 2.81 22.14 2.40
CA GLU A 430 3.62 21.79 3.57
C GLU A 430 4.15 20.34 3.52
N ARG A 431 3.80 19.59 2.46
CA ARG A 431 4.09 18.16 2.28
C ARG A 431 3.48 17.25 3.33
N GLU A 432 2.31 17.63 3.83
CA GLU A 432 1.47 16.77 4.64
C GLU A 432 0.50 16.00 3.75
N LEU A 433 0.39 14.70 3.99
CA LEU A 433 -0.64 13.87 3.36
C LEU A 433 -1.96 14.10 4.10
N ILE A 434 -2.96 14.61 3.40
CA ILE A 434 -4.30 14.85 3.94
C ILE A 434 -5.23 13.76 3.44
N VAL A 435 -5.87 13.03 4.36
CA VAL A 435 -6.86 11.99 4.06
C VAL A 435 -8.17 12.34 4.74
N GLN A 436 -9.18 12.62 3.94
CA GLN A 436 -10.47 13.11 4.42
C GLN A 436 -11.62 12.49 3.62
N ALA A 437 -12.84 12.63 4.15
CA ALA A 437 -14.03 12.31 3.37
C ALA A 437 -14.12 13.23 2.15
N LEU A 438 -14.56 12.66 1.03
CA LEU A 438 -14.91 13.42 -0.15
C LEU A 438 -16.16 14.28 0.18
N PRO A 439 -16.22 15.56 -0.24
CA PRO A 439 -17.39 16.40 0.01
C PRO A 439 -18.68 15.75 -0.50
N ALA A 440 -19.83 16.09 0.09
CA ALA A 440 -21.09 15.54 -0.38
C ALA A 440 -21.46 16.09 -1.78
N GLU A 441 -22.12 15.29 -2.61
CA GLU A 441 -22.49 15.72 -3.99
C GLU A 441 -23.36 16.98 -3.98
N ASP A 442 -24.29 17.08 -3.04
CA ASP A 442 -25.19 18.22 -2.87
C ASP A 442 -24.49 19.49 -2.37
N GLU A 443 -23.26 19.38 -1.84
CA GLU A 443 -22.40 20.49 -1.45
C GLU A 443 -21.51 21.01 -2.59
N ALA A 444 -21.78 20.65 -3.85
CA ALA A 444 -21.01 21.08 -5.01
C ALA A 444 -20.74 22.60 -5.04
N ARG A 445 -19.48 22.96 -4.88
CA ARG A 445 -19.00 24.35 -4.75
C ARG A 445 -18.78 25.05 -6.09
N TRP A 446 -18.69 24.27 -7.16
CA TRP A 446 -18.29 24.76 -8.49
C TRP A 446 -19.42 24.61 -9.52
N LEU A 447 -19.43 25.54 -10.48
CA LEU A 447 -20.16 25.44 -11.73
C LEU A 447 -19.16 25.17 -12.86
N LEU A 448 -19.38 24.09 -13.59
CA LEU A 448 -18.63 23.74 -14.79
C LEU A 448 -19.29 24.41 -16.00
N GLN A 449 -18.54 25.30 -16.63
CA GLN A 449 -18.94 25.98 -17.86
C GLN A 449 -18.72 25.09 -19.09
N PRO A 450 -19.43 25.33 -20.21
CA PRO A 450 -19.30 24.53 -21.43
C PRO A 450 -17.88 24.48 -22.01
N ASP A 451 -17.05 25.49 -21.74
CA ASP A 451 -15.65 25.59 -22.18
C ASP A 451 -14.65 24.94 -21.19
N GLY A 452 -15.15 24.27 -20.15
CA GLY A 452 -14.37 23.63 -19.10
C GLY A 452 -13.92 24.55 -17.97
N ARG A 453 -14.27 25.85 -18.00
CA ARG A 453 -13.97 26.76 -16.88
C ARG A 453 -14.78 26.41 -15.65
N LEU A 454 -14.21 26.71 -14.48
CA LEU A 454 -14.87 26.58 -13.19
C LEU A 454 -15.18 27.96 -12.63
N THR A 455 -16.41 28.16 -12.20
CA THR A 455 -16.85 29.37 -11.49
C THR A 455 -17.60 29.00 -10.22
N THR A 456 -17.63 29.88 -9.23
CA THR A 456 -18.59 29.74 -8.11
C THR A 456 -20.02 29.96 -8.61
N PRO A 457 -21.05 29.60 -7.82
CA PRO A 457 -22.45 29.96 -8.12
C PRO A 457 -22.67 31.47 -8.27
N ALA A 458 -21.85 32.30 -7.64
CA ALA A 458 -21.87 33.75 -7.77
C ALA A 458 -21.10 34.28 -9.01
N GLY A 459 -20.60 33.39 -9.87
CA GLY A 459 -19.91 33.75 -11.12
C GLY A 459 -18.42 34.08 -10.96
N ARG A 460 -17.83 33.92 -9.78
CA ARG A 460 -16.38 34.16 -9.58
C ARG A 460 -15.57 33.01 -10.20
N PRO A 461 -14.56 33.26 -11.06
CA PRO A 461 -13.67 32.21 -11.55
C PRO A 461 -12.92 31.50 -10.42
N ALA A 462 -12.69 30.19 -10.59
CA ALA A 462 -11.79 29.41 -9.75
C ALA A 462 -10.36 29.91 -9.86
N ARG A 463 -9.64 29.93 -8.73
CA ARG A 463 -8.24 30.36 -8.63
C ARG A 463 -7.33 29.17 -8.41
N LEU A 464 -6.05 29.35 -8.75
CA LEU A 464 -5.03 28.31 -8.65
C LEU A 464 -4.75 27.84 -7.22
N GLY A 465 -4.86 28.72 -6.23
CA GLY A 465 -4.67 28.38 -4.80
C GLY A 465 -5.82 27.56 -4.20
N GLU A 466 -6.96 27.43 -4.90
CA GLU A 466 -8.11 26.70 -4.39
C GLU A 466 -7.95 25.19 -4.61
N ARG A 467 -8.46 24.38 -3.68
CA ARG A 467 -8.59 22.94 -3.89
C ARG A 467 -9.69 22.70 -4.93
N LEU A 468 -9.34 22.11 -6.06
CA LEU A 468 -10.26 21.87 -7.18
C LEU A 468 -10.39 20.39 -7.52
N ALA A 469 -9.26 19.67 -7.63
CA ALA A 469 -9.31 18.22 -7.74
C ALA A 469 -9.86 17.63 -6.42
N GLY A 470 -10.82 16.71 -6.52
CA GLY A 470 -11.52 16.13 -5.37
C GLY A 470 -12.75 16.92 -4.90
N GLU A 471 -13.17 17.96 -5.63
CA GLU A 471 -14.41 18.72 -5.39
C GLU A 471 -15.49 18.38 -6.42
N TRP A 472 -16.75 18.70 -6.12
CA TRP A 472 -17.87 18.53 -7.04
C TRP A 472 -18.21 19.80 -7.82
N ALA A 473 -18.57 19.64 -9.09
CA ALA A 473 -19.05 20.71 -9.95
C ALA A 473 -20.40 20.38 -10.60
N ARG A 474 -21.35 21.33 -10.59
CA ARG A 474 -22.61 21.23 -11.34
C ARG A 474 -22.45 21.82 -12.73
N LEU A 475 -23.14 21.30 -13.74
CA LEU A 475 -23.18 21.94 -15.05
C LEU A 475 -23.90 23.28 -14.97
N SER A 476 -23.33 24.34 -15.54
CA SER A 476 -23.93 25.69 -15.47
C SER A 476 -25.29 25.80 -16.19
N THR A 477 -25.56 24.93 -17.16
CA THR A 477 -26.78 24.91 -17.97
C THR A 477 -27.65 23.67 -17.74
N GLY A 478 -27.23 22.75 -16.87
CA GLY A 478 -27.87 21.44 -16.69
C GLY A 478 -28.81 21.38 -15.49
N GLY A 479 -30.09 21.68 -15.69
CA GLY A 479 -31.12 21.44 -14.67
C GLY A 479 -31.29 19.94 -14.40
N GLY A 480 -31.07 19.49 -13.16
CA GLY A 480 -31.29 18.11 -12.72
C GLY A 480 -30.18 17.10 -13.02
N VAL A 481 -29.05 17.54 -13.59
CA VAL A 481 -27.88 16.65 -13.83
C VAL A 481 -27.10 16.47 -12.53
N ARG A 482 -26.69 15.23 -12.22
CA ARG A 482 -25.85 14.95 -11.06
C ARG A 482 -24.52 15.72 -11.15
N PRO A 483 -23.99 16.24 -10.03
CA PRO A 483 -22.67 16.86 -10.00
C PRO A 483 -21.58 15.92 -10.53
N LEU A 484 -20.58 16.49 -11.19
CA LEU A 484 -19.38 15.80 -11.66
C LEU A 484 -18.27 15.96 -10.63
N LEU A 485 -17.65 14.85 -10.23
CA LEU A 485 -16.43 14.89 -9.42
C LEU A 485 -15.25 15.35 -10.28
N LEU A 486 -14.62 16.44 -9.88
CA LEU A 486 -13.44 16.98 -10.55
C LEU A 486 -12.23 16.09 -10.23
N ARG A 487 -11.99 15.08 -11.08
CA ARG A 487 -10.83 14.18 -10.95
C ARG A 487 -9.53 14.79 -11.46
N ARG A 488 -9.61 15.72 -12.42
CA ARG A 488 -8.45 16.32 -13.06
C ARG A 488 -8.71 17.77 -13.46
N VAL A 489 -7.78 18.63 -13.10
CA VAL A 489 -7.79 20.05 -13.45
C VAL A 489 -6.43 20.42 -14.04
N VAL A 490 -6.43 21.21 -15.11
CA VAL A 490 -5.24 21.61 -15.85
C VAL A 490 -5.23 23.13 -16.00
N TRP A 491 -4.07 23.73 -15.82
CA TRP A 491 -3.81 25.12 -16.18
C TRP A 491 -2.75 25.17 -17.28
N THR A 492 -2.97 26.04 -18.27
CA THR A 492 -1.99 26.43 -19.29
C THR A 492 -1.98 27.96 -19.40
N PRO A 493 -0.88 28.59 -19.85
CA PRO A 493 -0.86 30.04 -20.07
C PRO A 493 -1.91 30.53 -21.08
N GLN A 494 -2.26 29.70 -22.07
CA GLN A 494 -3.20 30.08 -23.14
C GLN A 494 -4.65 29.95 -22.69
N ASP A 495 -5.00 28.85 -22.04
CA ASP A 495 -6.38 28.56 -21.69
C ASP A 495 -6.71 29.04 -20.28
N GLY A 496 -5.74 29.11 -19.38
CA GLY A 496 -5.96 29.23 -17.95
C GLY A 496 -6.47 27.91 -17.36
N LEU A 497 -7.14 28.00 -16.22
CA LEU A 497 -7.62 26.83 -15.47
C LEU A 497 -8.84 26.16 -16.14
N ARG A 498 -8.80 24.84 -16.33
CA ARG A 498 -9.86 24.02 -16.92
C ARG A 498 -10.02 22.67 -16.22
N ALA A 499 -11.26 22.26 -16.00
CA ALA A 499 -11.58 20.88 -15.71
C ALA A 499 -11.47 20.06 -17.00
N VAL A 500 -10.82 18.89 -16.93
CA VAL A 500 -10.63 18.01 -18.09
C VAL A 500 -10.94 16.56 -17.70
N PRO A 501 -11.28 15.69 -18.66
CA PRO A 501 -11.43 14.27 -18.37
C PRO A 501 -10.14 13.71 -17.74
N ALA A 502 -10.29 12.83 -16.76
CA ALA A 502 -9.16 12.02 -16.30
C ALA A 502 -8.70 11.17 -17.49
N GLY A 503 -7.44 11.29 -17.89
CA GLY A 503 -6.88 10.45 -18.95
C GLY A 503 -6.94 8.97 -18.55
N ASN A 504 -7.16 8.07 -19.51
CA ASN A 504 -6.95 6.64 -19.26
C ASN A 504 -5.51 6.45 -18.75
N ARG A 505 -5.33 5.89 -17.54
CA ARG A 505 -4.02 5.52 -16.96
C ARG A 505 -3.39 4.33 -17.71
N ARG A 506 -3.24 4.42 -19.02
CA ARG A 506 -2.42 3.50 -19.83
C ARG A 506 -1.56 4.34 -20.76
N ALA A 507 -0.25 4.16 -20.61
CA ALA A 507 0.88 4.75 -21.34
C ALA A 507 1.54 5.96 -20.64
N GLY A 508 2.77 5.73 -20.21
CA GLY A 508 3.69 6.66 -19.56
C GLY A 508 4.69 5.89 -18.73
#